data_AF-A0AB74GZD7-F1
#
_entry.id   AF-A0AB74GZD7-F1
#
_cell.length_a   1.000
_cell.length_b   1.000
_cell.length_c   1.000
_cell.angle_alpha   90.00
_cell.angle_beta   90.00
_cell.angle_gamma   90.00
#
_symmetry.space_group_name_H-M   'P 1'
#
loop_
_entity.id
_entity.type
_entity.pdbx_description
1 polymer ?
#
loop_
_entity_poly.entity_id
_entity_poly.type
_entity_poly.pdbx_seq_one_letter_code
_entity_poly.pdbx_strand_id
1 'polypeptide(L)'
;MLRVYHSNRLDVLEALMEFIVERQRLDDPFQAEMVLVQSTGMAQWLQMTLAARFGIAANIEFPLPASFIWDMFVRVLKDIPGESAFSKQSMSWKLMTLLPQHLEEDDFILLRQYLSDDGDKRKLFQLAARVADLYDQYLVYRPEWLMRWEAGQRVEGLGDAQQWQAPLWQALVSYTAELGQPQWHRANLYQRFISTLEKADEPPAGLPSRVFICGISALPPVYLQALQALGKHVDVYVLFTNPCRYYWGDIKDPAFLAKLLSRQRRHHREARALPLFRDTEQAPGLFNDAGEQDVGNPLLASWGKLGRDYIYLLAGWSAMRSWTLLSTSPPITCCITCSRISLNYATRRWPGRAQRHSPTVATNVRWRWMTAV
;
A
#
# COMPACT_ATOMS: atom_id res chain seq x y z
N MET A 1 0.01 7.07 -19.08
CA MET A 1 0.21 8.12 -18.04
C MET A 1 -0.48 7.71 -16.74
N LEU A 2 0.14 7.92 -15.55
CA LEU A 2 -0.48 7.67 -14.23
C LEU A 2 -1.34 8.88 -13.79
N ARG A 3 -2.67 8.67 -13.68
CA ARG A 3 -3.65 9.68 -13.26
C ARG A 3 -4.34 9.24 -11.98
N VAL A 4 -4.55 10.15 -11.05
CA VAL A 4 -5.22 9.85 -9.78
C VAL A 4 -6.38 10.78 -9.57
N TYR A 5 -7.52 10.19 -9.24
CA TYR A 5 -8.78 10.88 -9.03
C TYR A 5 -9.20 10.67 -7.58
N HIS A 6 -9.38 11.77 -6.87
CA HIS A 6 -9.85 11.78 -5.49
C HIS A 6 -11.32 12.15 -5.48
N SER A 7 -12.15 11.33 -4.84
CA SER A 7 -13.55 11.68 -4.55
C SER A 7 -13.99 11.14 -3.20
N ASN A 8 -14.92 11.83 -2.54
CA ASN A 8 -15.55 11.34 -1.30
C ASN A 8 -16.69 10.35 -1.55
N ARG A 9 -17.04 10.10 -2.81
CA ARG A 9 -18.09 9.16 -3.22
C ARG A 9 -17.56 8.22 -4.27
N LEU A 10 -17.79 6.92 -4.05
CA LEU A 10 -17.43 5.90 -5.03
C LEU A 10 -18.23 6.06 -6.33
N ASP A 11 -19.52 6.44 -6.23
CA ASP A 11 -20.39 6.67 -7.39
C ASP A 11 -19.82 7.70 -8.39
N VAL A 12 -19.11 8.73 -7.90
CA VAL A 12 -18.51 9.77 -8.76
C VAL A 12 -17.28 9.24 -9.49
N LEU A 13 -16.49 8.40 -8.82
CA LEU A 13 -15.33 7.75 -9.42
C LEU A 13 -15.75 6.70 -10.44
N GLU A 14 -16.82 6.00 -10.15
CA GLU A 14 -17.43 5.02 -11.05
C GLU A 14 -18.01 5.71 -12.29
N ALA A 15 -18.79 6.79 -12.14
CA ALA A 15 -19.23 7.61 -13.26
C ALA A 15 -18.06 8.18 -14.11
N LEU A 16 -16.93 8.48 -13.48
CA LEU A 16 -15.71 8.86 -14.22
C LEU A 16 -15.15 7.68 -15.01
N MET A 17 -15.08 6.49 -14.42
CA MET A 17 -14.66 5.27 -15.11
C MET A 17 -15.58 5.00 -16.31
N GLU A 18 -16.90 5.05 -16.13
CA GLU A 18 -17.88 4.93 -17.21
C GLU A 18 -17.58 5.93 -18.33
N PHE A 19 -17.38 7.21 -17.99
CA PHE A 19 -17.08 8.25 -18.97
C PHE A 19 -15.79 7.98 -19.75
N ILE A 20 -14.73 7.50 -19.07
CA ILE A 20 -13.46 7.13 -19.72
C ILE A 20 -13.68 5.94 -20.65
N VAL A 21 -14.42 4.93 -20.20
CA VAL A 21 -14.72 3.72 -20.99
C VAL A 21 -15.52 4.05 -22.23
N GLU A 22 -16.54 4.91 -22.11
CA GLU A 22 -17.40 5.33 -23.21
C GLU A 22 -16.63 6.17 -24.24
N ARG A 23 -15.79 7.10 -23.77
CA ARG A 23 -15.07 8.04 -24.64
C ARG A 23 -13.86 7.43 -25.33
N GLN A 24 -13.19 6.49 -24.67
CA GLN A 24 -12.00 5.82 -25.18
C GLN A 24 -12.31 4.33 -25.25
N ARG A 25 -12.93 3.89 -26.34
CA ARG A 25 -13.16 2.45 -26.54
C ARG A 25 -11.83 1.75 -26.78
N LEU A 26 -11.72 0.51 -26.31
CA LEU A 26 -10.58 -0.34 -26.64
C LEU A 26 -10.58 -0.65 -28.14
N ASP A 27 -9.40 -0.69 -28.74
CA ASP A 27 -9.26 -0.97 -30.18
C ASP A 27 -9.52 -2.45 -30.51
N ASP A 28 -9.13 -3.36 -29.63
CA ASP A 28 -9.34 -4.80 -29.77
C ASP A 28 -10.60 -5.26 -29.00
N PRO A 29 -11.62 -5.83 -29.68
CA PRO A 29 -12.84 -6.31 -29.01
C PRO A 29 -12.62 -7.49 -28.06
N PHE A 30 -11.51 -8.22 -28.16
CA PHE A 30 -11.20 -9.34 -27.26
C PHE A 30 -10.28 -8.94 -26.10
N GLN A 31 -9.75 -7.72 -26.12
CA GLN A 31 -8.99 -7.19 -25.00
C GLN A 31 -9.91 -6.95 -23.81
N ALA A 32 -9.57 -7.53 -22.66
CA ALA A 32 -10.33 -7.34 -21.43
C ALA A 32 -10.08 -5.96 -20.82
N GLU A 33 -11.11 -5.38 -20.21
CA GLU A 33 -10.94 -4.23 -19.33
C GLU A 33 -10.26 -4.64 -18.03
N MET A 34 -9.20 -3.94 -17.65
CA MET A 34 -8.41 -4.28 -16.47
C MET A 34 -8.77 -3.39 -15.29
N VAL A 35 -9.33 -3.98 -14.23
CA VAL A 35 -9.79 -3.25 -13.04
C VAL A 35 -9.26 -3.87 -11.75
N LEU A 36 -8.22 -3.28 -11.16
CA LEU A 36 -7.66 -3.75 -9.90
C LEU A 36 -8.62 -3.45 -8.75
N VAL A 37 -9.00 -4.50 -8.03
CA VAL A 37 -9.85 -4.43 -6.84
C VAL A 37 -9.26 -5.28 -5.72
N GLN A 38 -9.64 -5.01 -4.47
CA GLN A 38 -9.21 -5.79 -3.30
C GLN A 38 -10.30 -6.70 -2.71
N SER A 39 -11.51 -6.68 -3.26
CA SER A 39 -12.62 -7.51 -2.77
C SER A 39 -13.53 -7.95 -3.91
N THR A 40 -14.11 -9.14 -3.74
CA THR A 40 -15.14 -9.67 -4.64
C THR A 40 -16.38 -8.79 -4.65
N GLY A 41 -16.73 -8.17 -3.52
CA GLY A 41 -17.85 -7.23 -3.43
C GLY A 41 -17.66 -6.00 -4.32
N MET A 42 -16.44 -5.47 -4.42
CA MET A 42 -16.14 -4.36 -5.33
C MET A 42 -16.25 -4.78 -6.80
N ALA A 43 -15.75 -5.98 -7.14
CA ALA A 43 -15.90 -6.53 -8.49
C ALA A 43 -17.37 -6.68 -8.89
N GLN A 44 -18.18 -7.30 -8.02
CA GLN A 44 -19.61 -7.49 -8.25
C GLN A 44 -20.35 -6.15 -8.37
N TRP A 45 -20.06 -5.20 -7.49
CA TRP A 45 -20.67 -3.87 -7.55
C TRP A 45 -20.34 -3.16 -8.87
N LEU A 46 -19.08 -3.16 -9.30
CA LEU A 46 -18.68 -2.58 -10.59
C LEU A 46 -19.34 -3.30 -11.77
N GLN A 47 -19.39 -4.63 -11.77
CA GLN A 47 -20.05 -5.39 -12.83
C GLN A 47 -21.54 -5.00 -12.95
N MET A 48 -22.24 -4.89 -11.82
CA MET A 48 -23.65 -4.51 -11.81
C MET A 48 -23.87 -3.07 -12.28
N THR A 49 -23.07 -2.11 -11.81
CA THR A 49 -23.24 -0.69 -12.16
C THR A 49 -22.88 -0.44 -13.63
N LEU A 50 -21.76 -1.00 -14.10
CA LEU A 50 -21.36 -0.92 -15.52
C LEU A 50 -22.40 -1.59 -16.43
N ALA A 51 -22.97 -2.73 -16.03
CA ALA A 51 -24.03 -3.38 -16.79
C ALA A 51 -25.31 -2.53 -16.82
N ALA A 52 -25.66 -1.85 -15.73
CA ALA A 52 -26.82 -0.95 -15.68
C ALA A 52 -26.65 0.26 -16.62
N ARG A 53 -25.42 0.79 -16.74
CA ARG A 53 -25.10 1.92 -17.62
C ARG A 53 -24.97 1.54 -19.09
N PHE A 54 -24.23 0.47 -19.39
CA PHE A 54 -23.90 0.05 -20.75
C PHE A 54 -24.83 -1.02 -21.32
N GLY A 55 -25.77 -1.54 -20.51
CA GLY A 55 -26.67 -2.65 -20.85
C GLY A 55 -26.03 -4.04 -20.66
N ILE A 56 -24.70 -4.13 -20.67
CA ILE A 56 -23.92 -5.35 -20.44
C ILE A 56 -22.55 -5.00 -19.85
N ALA A 57 -22.06 -5.84 -18.93
CA ALA A 57 -20.67 -5.82 -18.47
C ALA A 57 -20.06 -7.20 -18.74
N ALA A 58 -19.15 -7.27 -19.72
CA ALA A 58 -18.50 -8.51 -20.14
C ALA A 58 -17.01 -8.24 -20.41
N ASN A 59 -16.20 -9.30 -20.35
CA ASN A 59 -14.75 -9.24 -20.58
C ASN A 59 -14.03 -8.20 -19.69
N ILE A 60 -14.34 -8.19 -18.39
CA ILE A 60 -13.66 -7.35 -17.39
C ILE A 60 -12.90 -8.26 -16.44
N GLU A 61 -11.59 -8.04 -16.33
CA GLU A 61 -10.73 -8.73 -15.38
C GLU A 61 -10.60 -7.92 -14.09
N PHE A 62 -10.75 -8.61 -12.96
CA PHE A 62 -10.67 -8.03 -11.61
C PHE A 62 -9.50 -8.60 -10.79
N PRO A 63 -8.23 -8.45 -11.23
CA PRO A 63 -7.11 -9.02 -10.50
C PRO A 63 -6.79 -8.25 -9.22
N LEU A 64 -6.26 -8.96 -8.22
CA LEU A 64 -5.64 -8.33 -7.05
C LEU A 64 -4.36 -7.58 -7.48
N PRO A 65 -3.99 -6.47 -6.80
CA PRO A 65 -2.79 -5.72 -7.16
C PRO A 65 -1.52 -6.56 -7.22
N ALA A 66 -1.33 -7.49 -6.27
CA ALA A 66 -0.14 -8.34 -6.23
C ALA A 66 -0.06 -9.29 -7.45
N SER A 67 -1.19 -9.84 -7.89
CA SER A 67 -1.28 -10.72 -9.05
C SER A 67 -1.07 -9.94 -10.35
N PHE A 68 -1.66 -8.76 -10.45
CA PHE A 68 -1.47 -7.87 -11.60
C PHE A 68 -0.01 -7.47 -11.78
N ILE A 69 0.67 -7.03 -10.71
CA ILE A 69 2.08 -6.65 -10.80
C ILE A 69 2.95 -7.83 -11.24
N TRP A 70 2.68 -9.04 -10.76
CA TRP A 70 3.40 -10.23 -11.19
C TRP A 70 3.17 -10.54 -12.68
N ASP A 71 1.92 -10.48 -13.14
CA ASP A 71 1.60 -10.64 -14.56
C ASP A 71 2.33 -9.59 -15.43
N MET A 72 2.42 -8.34 -14.97
CA MET A 72 3.22 -7.32 -15.66
C MET A 72 4.71 -7.66 -15.67
N PHE A 73 5.27 -8.28 -14.62
CA PHE A 73 6.65 -8.77 -14.65
C PHE A 73 6.84 -9.82 -15.74
N VAL A 74 5.91 -10.78 -15.87
CA VAL A 74 5.96 -11.84 -16.89
C VAL A 74 5.91 -11.26 -18.31
N ARG A 75 5.10 -10.21 -18.54
CA ARG A 75 4.96 -9.60 -19.86
C ARG A 75 6.14 -8.71 -20.26
N VAL A 76 6.74 -8.00 -19.29
CA VAL A 76 7.79 -7.01 -19.56
C VAL A 76 9.20 -7.61 -19.50
N LEU A 77 9.43 -8.54 -18.58
CA LEU A 77 10.75 -9.14 -18.35
C LEU A 77 10.83 -10.50 -19.03
N LYS A 78 12.01 -10.83 -19.55
CA LYS A 78 12.27 -12.14 -20.18
C LYS A 78 12.43 -13.24 -19.15
N ASP A 79 11.96 -14.44 -19.50
CA ASP A 79 12.18 -15.70 -18.77
C ASP A 79 11.67 -15.68 -17.31
N ILE A 80 10.58 -14.95 -17.06
CA ILE A 80 9.90 -14.97 -15.76
C ILE A 80 8.83 -16.07 -15.77
N PRO A 81 8.80 -16.98 -14.77
CA PRO A 81 7.77 -18.00 -14.68
C PRO A 81 6.40 -17.38 -14.40
N GLY A 82 5.33 -18.03 -14.91
CA GLY A 82 3.95 -17.59 -14.67
C GLY A 82 3.60 -17.46 -13.18
N GLU A 83 4.22 -18.28 -12.32
CA GLU A 83 4.12 -18.20 -10.87
C GLU A 83 5.50 -18.12 -10.20
N SER A 84 5.59 -17.39 -9.08
CA SER A 84 6.83 -17.30 -8.31
C SER A 84 7.11 -18.58 -7.52
N ALA A 85 8.36 -19.04 -7.57
CA ALA A 85 8.87 -20.09 -6.69
C ALA A 85 8.89 -19.67 -5.20
N PHE A 86 8.67 -18.38 -4.91
CA PHE A 86 8.60 -17.79 -3.58
C PHE A 86 7.16 -17.41 -3.19
N SER A 87 6.16 -18.15 -3.68
CA SER A 87 4.80 -18.05 -3.15
C SER A 87 4.77 -18.49 -1.68
N LYS A 88 3.89 -17.88 -0.87
CA LYS A 88 3.74 -18.21 0.56
C LYS A 88 3.60 -19.72 0.81
N GLN A 89 2.79 -20.39 -0.01
CA GLN A 89 2.57 -21.83 0.10
C GLN A 89 3.84 -22.61 -0.21
N SER A 90 4.55 -22.29 -1.31
CA SER A 90 5.80 -22.99 -1.67
C SER A 90 6.89 -22.77 -0.63
N MET A 91 7.09 -21.52 -0.19
CA MET A 91 8.04 -21.19 0.88
C MET A 91 7.75 -21.96 2.17
N SER A 92 6.48 -22.13 2.54
CA SER A 92 6.11 -22.88 3.75
C SER A 92 6.63 -24.32 3.72
N TRP A 93 6.49 -25.01 2.58
CA TRP A 93 6.98 -26.39 2.42
C TRP A 93 8.50 -26.48 2.35
N LYS A 94 9.15 -25.54 1.65
CA LYS A 94 10.62 -25.45 1.58
C LYS A 94 11.21 -25.22 2.97
N LEU A 95 10.66 -24.25 3.71
CA LEU A 95 11.09 -23.93 5.07
C LEU A 95 10.85 -25.08 6.04
N MET A 96 9.75 -25.84 5.89
CA MET A 96 9.52 -27.06 6.67
C MET A 96 10.63 -28.10 6.47
N THR A 97 11.24 -28.14 5.29
CA THR A 97 12.36 -29.04 4.96
C THR A 97 13.70 -28.49 5.48
N LEU A 98 13.90 -27.17 5.41
CA LEU A 98 15.15 -26.51 5.76
C LEU A 98 15.32 -26.30 7.26
N LEU A 99 14.28 -25.87 7.97
CA LEU A 99 14.34 -25.54 9.39
C LEU A 99 15.04 -26.62 10.23
N PRO A 100 14.70 -27.93 10.11
CA PRO A 100 15.34 -28.99 10.88
C PRO A 100 16.86 -29.10 10.64
N GLN A 101 17.34 -28.73 9.45
CA GLN A 101 18.75 -28.86 9.06
C GLN A 101 19.62 -27.78 9.71
N HIS A 102 19.03 -26.61 9.99
CA HIS A 102 19.72 -25.46 10.58
C HIS A 102 19.57 -25.36 12.11
N LEU A 103 18.79 -26.25 12.74
CA LEU A 103 18.53 -26.13 14.18
C LEU A 103 19.78 -26.19 15.04
N GLU A 104 20.79 -26.96 14.64
CA GLU A 104 22.03 -27.14 15.39
C GLU A 104 22.99 -25.94 15.34
N GLU A 105 22.71 -24.95 14.48
CA GLU A 105 23.47 -23.69 14.42
C GLU A 105 23.15 -22.78 15.63
N ASP A 106 24.16 -22.02 16.08
CA ASP A 106 24.04 -21.12 17.23
C ASP A 106 23.02 -20.01 17.00
N ASP A 107 22.87 -19.54 15.76
CA ASP A 107 21.89 -18.51 15.40
C ASP A 107 20.44 -19.00 15.59
N PHE A 108 20.18 -20.32 15.63
CA PHE A 108 18.85 -20.93 15.65
C PHE A 108 18.44 -21.47 17.03
N ILE A 109 19.18 -21.18 18.11
CA ILE A 109 18.95 -21.72 19.47
C ILE A 109 17.49 -21.55 19.93
N LEU A 110 16.89 -20.37 19.70
CA LEU A 110 15.49 -20.11 20.09
C LEU A 110 14.50 -21.03 19.35
N LEU A 111 14.76 -21.33 18.09
CA LEU A 111 13.91 -22.21 17.28
C LEU A 111 14.14 -23.68 17.67
N ARG A 112 15.38 -24.07 17.97
CA ARG A 112 15.73 -25.41 18.49
C ARG A 112 14.95 -25.73 19.77
N GLN A 113 14.95 -24.79 20.72
CA GLN A 113 14.20 -24.95 21.98
C GLN A 113 12.68 -25.01 21.76
N TYR A 114 12.15 -24.23 20.81
CA TYR A 114 10.71 -24.24 20.51
C TYR A 114 10.26 -25.57 19.89
N LEU A 115 11.11 -26.18 19.06
CA LEU A 115 10.81 -27.41 18.31
C LEU A 115 11.24 -28.71 19.02
N SER A 116 11.76 -28.67 20.26
CA SER A 116 12.27 -29.87 20.95
C SER A 116 11.23 -30.96 21.16
N ASP A 117 9.98 -30.57 21.43
CA ASP A 117 8.86 -31.48 21.69
C ASP A 117 7.83 -31.40 20.55
N ASP A 118 8.23 -31.77 19.32
CA ASP A 118 7.39 -31.69 18.11
C ASP A 118 7.29 -33.04 17.36
N GLY A 119 6.93 -34.11 18.08
CA GLY A 119 6.84 -35.47 17.50
C GLY A 119 5.84 -35.61 16.35
N ASP A 120 4.82 -34.75 16.27
CA ASP A 120 3.78 -34.74 15.22
C ASP A 120 4.05 -33.71 14.09
N LYS A 121 5.19 -32.99 14.14
CA LYS A 121 5.61 -31.93 13.20
C LYS A 121 4.66 -30.73 13.11
N ARG A 122 3.75 -30.58 14.07
CA ARG A 122 2.74 -29.50 14.04
C ARG A 122 3.37 -28.14 14.26
N LYS A 123 4.27 -28.00 15.25
CA LYS A 123 4.95 -26.74 15.54
C LYS A 123 5.86 -26.35 14.38
N LEU A 124 6.56 -27.32 13.79
CA LEU A 124 7.41 -27.10 12.62
C LEU A 124 6.61 -26.53 11.44
N PHE A 125 5.48 -27.14 11.08
CA PHE A 125 4.65 -26.64 9.99
C PHE A 125 4.08 -25.25 10.29
N GLN A 126 3.58 -25.01 11.51
CA GLN A 126 3.06 -23.70 11.92
C GLN A 126 4.14 -22.61 11.89
N LEU A 127 5.35 -22.93 12.36
CA LEU A 127 6.49 -22.02 12.31
C LEU A 127 6.89 -21.73 10.86
N ALA A 128 7.05 -22.76 10.03
CA ALA A 128 7.39 -22.61 8.62
C ALA A 128 6.37 -21.74 7.88
N ALA A 129 5.07 -21.97 8.12
CA ALA A 129 4.00 -21.17 7.53
C ALA A 129 4.03 -19.71 8.02
N ARG A 130 4.34 -19.48 9.30
CA ARG A 130 4.43 -18.12 9.87
C ARG A 130 5.66 -17.38 9.38
N VAL A 131 6.79 -18.07 9.20
CA VAL A 131 8.01 -17.50 8.61
C VAL A 131 7.79 -17.18 7.14
N ALA A 132 7.17 -18.08 6.37
CA ALA A 132 6.79 -17.83 4.98
C ALA A 132 5.85 -16.62 4.85
N ASP A 133 4.90 -16.45 5.77
CA ASP A 133 4.01 -15.29 5.85
C ASP A 133 4.79 -13.98 6.10
N LEU A 134 5.82 -14.01 6.95
CA LEU A 134 6.69 -12.86 7.17
C LEU A 134 7.56 -12.55 5.94
N TYR A 135 8.14 -13.56 5.29
CA TYR A 135 8.92 -13.34 4.07
C TYR A 135 8.05 -12.81 2.92
N ASP A 136 6.82 -13.30 2.74
CA ASP A 136 5.88 -12.73 1.75
C ASP A 136 5.58 -11.25 2.04
N GLN A 137 5.46 -10.86 3.31
CA GLN A 137 5.33 -9.45 3.71
C GLN A 137 6.62 -8.66 3.45
N TYR A 138 7.80 -9.20 3.78
CA TYR A 138 9.07 -8.53 3.54
C TYR A 138 9.32 -8.30 2.04
N LEU A 139 8.95 -9.27 1.19
CA LEU A 139 9.02 -9.15 -0.27
C LEU A 139 8.27 -7.95 -0.84
N VAL A 140 7.29 -7.41 -0.10
CA VAL A 140 6.46 -6.27 -0.51
C VAL A 140 6.79 -5.00 0.26
N TYR A 141 6.92 -5.07 1.59
CA TYR A 141 7.06 -3.90 2.44
C TYR A 141 8.52 -3.54 2.76
N ARG A 142 9.43 -4.52 2.74
CA ARG A 142 10.86 -4.36 3.08
C ARG A 142 11.76 -5.14 2.11
N PRO A 143 11.60 -4.99 0.78
CA PRO A 143 12.38 -5.76 -0.19
C PRO A 143 13.88 -5.54 -0.02
N GLU A 144 14.31 -4.37 0.45
CA GLU A 144 15.69 -4.03 0.73
C GLU A 144 16.34 -4.87 1.84
N TRP A 145 15.55 -5.40 2.79
CA TRP A 145 16.08 -6.31 3.82
C TRP A 145 16.50 -7.64 3.20
N LEU A 146 15.64 -8.21 2.36
CA LEU A 146 15.90 -9.49 1.69
C LEU A 146 17.11 -9.40 0.75
N MET A 147 17.20 -8.31 -0.02
CA MET A 147 18.36 -8.05 -0.89
C MET A 147 19.68 -7.94 -0.10
N ARG A 148 19.66 -7.28 1.07
CA ARG A 148 20.85 -7.20 1.94
C ARG A 148 21.20 -8.54 2.55
N TRP A 149 20.19 -9.29 3.02
CA TRP A 149 20.41 -10.62 3.56
C TRP A 149 20.97 -11.57 2.51
N GLU A 150 20.47 -11.57 1.27
CA GLU A 150 21.05 -12.34 0.16
C GLU A 150 22.52 -11.99 -0.10
N ALA A 151 22.90 -10.72 0.07
CA ALA A 151 24.29 -10.26 -0.05
C ALA A 151 25.18 -10.57 1.17
N GLY A 152 24.68 -11.33 2.16
CA GLY A 152 25.42 -11.63 3.40
C GLY A 152 25.48 -10.46 4.40
N GLN A 153 24.71 -9.39 4.17
CA GLN A 153 24.75 -8.18 4.99
C GLN A 153 23.60 -8.16 6.00
N ARG A 154 23.87 -7.66 7.21
CA ARG A 154 22.84 -7.40 8.23
C ARG A 154 22.27 -5.99 8.08
N VAL A 155 21.00 -5.82 8.45
CA VAL A 155 20.33 -4.52 8.49
C VAL A 155 20.47 -3.93 9.90
N GLU A 156 20.95 -2.70 10.00
CA GLU A 156 21.09 -1.99 11.27
C GLU A 156 19.73 -1.60 11.85
N GLY A 157 19.60 -1.69 13.18
CA GLY A 157 18.38 -1.29 13.89
C GLY A 157 17.24 -2.31 13.85
N LEU A 158 17.45 -3.51 13.29
CA LEU A 158 16.52 -4.64 13.45
C LEU A 158 16.80 -5.37 14.77
N GLY A 159 15.76 -5.98 15.34
CA GLY A 159 15.88 -6.77 16.56
C GLY A 159 16.59 -8.11 16.34
N ASP A 160 16.80 -8.85 17.44
CA ASP A 160 17.58 -10.09 17.47
C ASP A 160 17.04 -11.20 16.55
N ALA A 161 15.75 -11.17 16.20
CA ALA A 161 15.17 -12.13 15.27
C ALA A 161 15.84 -12.14 13.88
N GLN A 162 16.53 -11.05 13.48
CA GLN A 162 17.34 -11.03 12.26
C GLN A 162 18.44 -12.11 12.28
N GLN A 163 18.94 -12.50 13.46
CA GLN A 163 20.03 -13.46 13.62
C GLN A 163 19.73 -14.79 12.93
N TRP A 164 18.51 -15.31 13.07
CA TRP A 164 18.08 -16.53 12.37
C TRP A 164 17.31 -16.25 11.07
N GLN A 165 16.59 -15.12 10.97
CA GLN A 165 15.79 -14.83 9.77
C GLN A 165 16.64 -14.58 8.52
N ALA A 166 17.79 -13.90 8.66
CA ALA A 166 18.69 -13.61 7.55
C ALA A 166 19.34 -14.89 6.98
N PRO A 167 20.02 -15.74 7.77
CA PRO A 167 20.60 -16.98 7.24
C PRO A 167 19.53 -17.95 6.73
N LEU A 168 18.35 -18.02 7.36
CA LEU A 168 17.25 -18.86 6.87
C LEU A 168 16.72 -18.40 5.49
N TRP A 169 16.70 -17.10 5.24
CA TRP A 169 16.34 -16.57 3.92
C TRP A 169 17.37 -16.95 2.86
N GLN A 170 18.66 -16.82 3.17
CA GLN A 170 19.75 -17.26 2.28
C GLN A 170 19.63 -18.75 1.98
N ALA A 171 19.40 -19.58 3.00
CA ALA A 171 19.19 -21.02 2.84
C ALA A 171 17.99 -21.33 1.94
N LEU A 172 16.88 -20.59 2.08
CA LEU A 172 15.69 -20.74 1.23
C LEU A 172 15.97 -20.42 -0.24
N VAL A 173 16.75 -19.36 -0.51
CA VAL A 173 17.14 -18.97 -1.87
C VAL A 173 18.07 -20.03 -2.48
N SER A 174 19.11 -20.45 -1.75
CA SER A 174 20.05 -21.49 -2.19
C SER A 174 19.34 -22.81 -2.47
N TYR A 175 18.48 -23.27 -1.56
CA TYR A 175 17.70 -24.49 -1.73
C TYR A 175 16.74 -24.40 -2.92
N THR A 176 16.14 -23.23 -3.16
CA THR A 176 15.30 -23.03 -4.35
C THR A 176 16.12 -23.16 -5.64
N ALA A 177 17.36 -22.69 -5.65
CA ALA A 177 18.28 -22.86 -6.78
C ALA A 177 18.69 -24.33 -6.97
N GLU A 178 18.97 -25.06 -5.89
CA GLU A 178 19.30 -26.50 -5.92
C GLU A 178 18.15 -27.35 -6.50
N LEU A 179 16.90 -26.95 -6.22
CA LEU A 179 15.71 -27.56 -6.82
C LEU A 179 15.52 -27.21 -8.32
N GLY A 180 16.44 -26.47 -8.93
CA GLY A 180 16.38 -26.05 -10.33
C GLY A 180 15.26 -25.03 -10.60
N GLN A 181 14.74 -24.37 -9.58
CA GLN A 181 13.65 -23.40 -9.73
C GLN A 181 14.19 -21.98 -9.93
N PRO A 182 13.45 -21.10 -10.65
CA PRO A 182 13.87 -19.72 -10.84
C PRO A 182 14.00 -18.97 -9.51
N GLN A 183 15.11 -18.24 -9.34
CA GLN A 183 15.38 -17.42 -8.15
C GLN A 183 14.66 -16.06 -8.20
N TRP A 184 13.63 -15.93 -9.04
CA TRP A 184 12.88 -14.69 -9.22
C TRP A 184 11.84 -14.51 -8.13
N HIS A 185 11.97 -13.43 -7.36
CA HIS A 185 10.99 -13.00 -6.36
C HIS A 185 10.70 -11.52 -6.49
N ARG A 186 9.60 -11.07 -5.90
CA ARG A 186 9.12 -9.68 -6.08
C ARG A 186 10.20 -8.64 -5.80
N ALA A 187 10.96 -8.81 -4.70
CA ALA A 187 12.01 -7.87 -4.30
C ALA A 187 13.10 -7.66 -5.37
N ASN A 188 13.58 -8.72 -6.04
CA ASN A 188 14.65 -8.61 -7.04
C ASN A 188 14.13 -8.24 -8.44
N LEU A 189 12.83 -8.43 -8.70
CA LEU A 189 12.21 -8.07 -9.98
C LEU A 189 11.79 -6.60 -10.07
N TYR A 190 11.40 -5.93 -8.97
CA TYR A 190 10.88 -4.56 -9.00
C TYR A 190 11.82 -3.57 -9.71
N GLN A 191 13.08 -3.52 -9.30
CA GLN A 191 14.05 -2.57 -9.86
C GLN A 191 14.33 -2.86 -11.34
N ARG A 192 14.37 -4.13 -11.72
CA ARG A 192 14.55 -4.55 -13.12
C ARG A 192 13.35 -4.17 -13.97
N PHE A 193 12.13 -4.37 -13.46
CA PHE A 193 10.88 -3.99 -14.11
C PHE A 193 10.82 -2.48 -14.35
N ILE A 194 11.03 -1.68 -13.30
CA ILE A 194 11.01 -0.21 -13.36
C ILE A 194 12.05 0.28 -14.37
N SER A 195 13.31 -0.16 -14.23
CA SER A 195 14.39 0.29 -15.13
C SER A 195 14.18 -0.14 -16.59
N THR A 196 13.55 -1.28 -16.84
CA THR A 196 13.21 -1.73 -18.20
C THR A 196 12.15 -0.83 -18.82
N LEU A 197 11.07 -0.52 -18.09
CA LEU A 197 10.00 0.37 -18.58
C LEU A 197 10.48 1.81 -18.77
N GLU A 198 11.30 2.32 -17.85
CA GLU A 198 11.84 3.67 -17.94
C GLU A 198 12.77 3.85 -19.15
N LYS A 199 13.57 2.83 -19.48
CA LYS A 199 14.48 2.83 -20.64
C LYS A 199 13.78 2.53 -21.97
N ALA A 200 12.68 1.79 -21.96
CA ALA A 200 11.93 1.50 -23.18
C ALA A 200 11.24 2.76 -23.70
N ASP A 201 11.45 3.09 -24.97
CA ASP A 201 10.75 4.19 -25.64
C ASP A 201 9.38 3.77 -26.17
N GLU A 202 9.26 2.52 -26.61
CA GLU A 202 8.01 1.91 -27.05
C GLU A 202 7.42 1.01 -25.96
N PRO A 203 6.08 0.84 -25.93
CA PRO A 203 5.43 -0.04 -24.97
C PRO A 203 5.83 -1.50 -25.22
N PRO A 204 6.30 -2.24 -24.19
CA PRO A 204 6.48 -3.68 -24.29
C PRO A 204 5.22 -4.40 -24.77
N ALA A 205 5.40 -5.45 -25.57
CA ALA A 205 4.29 -6.22 -26.11
C ALA A 205 3.42 -6.84 -25.01
N GLY A 206 2.11 -6.90 -25.24
CA GLY A 206 1.16 -7.56 -24.34
C GLY A 206 0.70 -6.72 -23.14
N LEU A 207 1.16 -5.48 -22.98
CA LEU A 207 0.62 -4.60 -21.95
C LEU A 207 -0.84 -4.22 -22.22
N PRO A 208 -1.68 -4.06 -21.18
CA PRO A 208 -3.04 -3.56 -21.36
C PRO A 208 -3.02 -2.11 -21.82
N SER A 209 -4.04 -1.71 -22.59
CA SER A 209 -4.17 -0.33 -23.08
C SER A 209 -4.44 0.66 -21.94
N ARG A 210 -5.23 0.22 -20.95
CA ARG A 210 -5.52 0.97 -19.73
C ARG A 210 -5.74 0.05 -18.53
N VAL A 211 -5.56 0.61 -17.34
CA VAL A 211 -5.78 -0.07 -16.06
C VAL A 211 -6.51 0.87 -15.11
N PHE A 212 -7.61 0.42 -14.52
CA PHE A 212 -8.31 1.11 -13.45
C PHE A 212 -7.94 0.49 -12.11
N ILE A 213 -7.87 1.30 -11.05
CA ILE A 213 -7.65 0.85 -9.68
C ILE A 213 -8.79 1.41 -8.85
N CYS A 214 -9.72 0.53 -8.43
CA CYS A 214 -11.00 0.92 -7.85
C CYS A 214 -11.18 0.39 -6.43
N GLY A 215 -11.63 1.26 -5.53
CA GLY A 215 -12.00 0.84 -4.17
C GLY A 215 -10.83 0.38 -3.31
N ILE A 216 -9.59 0.73 -3.68
CA ILE A 216 -8.38 0.42 -2.92
C ILE A 216 -7.96 1.65 -2.12
N SER A 217 -7.94 1.52 -0.80
CA SER A 217 -7.61 2.61 0.14
C SER A 217 -6.15 2.62 0.59
N ALA A 218 -5.36 1.60 0.23
CA ALA A 218 -3.92 1.56 0.40
C ALA A 218 -3.25 0.61 -0.59
N LEU A 219 -2.14 1.06 -1.16
CA LEU A 219 -1.19 0.23 -1.91
C LEU A 219 0.20 0.35 -1.29
N PRO A 220 1.00 -0.73 -1.29
CA PRO A 220 2.41 -0.68 -0.91
C PRO A 220 3.19 0.34 -1.76
N PRO A 221 4.20 1.02 -1.19
CA PRO A 221 5.02 1.99 -1.95
C PRO A 221 5.61 1.42 -3.24
N VAL A 222 6.13 0.19 -3.19
CA VAL A 222 6.72 -0.48 -4.37
C VAL A 222 5.71 -0.77 -5.47
N TYR A 223 4.44 -1.00 -5.13
CA TYR A 223 3.39 -1.19 -6.14
C TYR A 223 3.08 0.13 -6.85
N LEU A 224 3.03 1.23 -6.10
CA LEU A 224 2.92 2.56 -6.70
C LEU A 224 4.11 2.82 -7.65
N GLN A 225 5.32 2.33 -7.34
CA GLN A 225 6.55 2.62 -8.09
C GLN A 225 6.49 1.90 -9.43
N ALA A 226 6.11 0.62 -9.37
CA ALA A 226 5.83 -0.18 -10.55
C ALA A 226 4.70 0.42 -11.39
N LEU A 227 3.59 0.87 -10.79
CA LEU A 227 2.47 1.48 -11.51
C LEU A 227 2.84 2.82 -12.15
N GLN A 228 3.70 3.62 -11.51
CA GLN A 228 4.20 4.86 -12.07
C GLN A 228 5.09 4.60 -13.30
N ALA A 229 6.01 3.64 -13.20
CA ALA A 229 6.86 3.24 -14.32
C ALA A 229 6.02 2.68 -15.47
N LEU A 230 5.03 1.83 -15.15
CA LEU A 230 4.06 1.31 -16.12
C LEU A 230 3.24 2.44 -16.77
N GLY A 231 2.94 3.48 -15.98
CA GLY A 231 2.27 4.70 -16.42
C GLY A 231 3.02 5.46 -17.52
N LYS A 232 4.29 5.16 -17.84
CA LYS A 232 4.95 5.71 -19.04
C LYS A 232 4.29 5.22 -20.33
N HIS A 233 3.85 3.96 -20.34
CA HIS A 233 3.39 3.22 -21.52
C HIS A 233 1.90 2.91 -21.52
N VAL A 234 1.31 2.79 -20.33
CA VAL A 234 -0.09 2.43 -20.11
C VAL A 234 -0.84 3.58 -19.47
N ASP A 235 -2.12 3.74 -19.80
CA ASP A 235 -2.98 4.66 -19.08
C ASP A 235 -3.51 4.05 -17.77
N VAL A 236 -2.95 4.52 -16.65
CA VAL A 236 -3.28 4.01 -15.32
C VAL A 236 -4.15 5.03 -14.59
N TYR A 237 -5.33 4.61 -14.17
CA TYR A 237 -6.36 5.42 -13.52
C TYR A 237 -6.57 4.94 -12.08
N VAL A 238 -6.03 5.68 -11.10
CA VAL A 238 -6.25 5.41 -9.68
C VAL A 238 -7.51 6.15 -9.21
N LEU A 239 -8.55 5.41 -8.89
CA LEU A 239 -9.83 5.94 -8.41
C LEU A 239 -9.87 5.83 -6.88
N PHE A 240 -9.32 6.84 -6.21
CA PHE A 240 -9.17 6.84 -4.76
C PHE A 240 -10.36 7.52 -4.07
N THR A 241 -11.10 6.73 -3.28
CA THR A 241 -12.20 7.24 -2.46
C THR A 241 -11.63 7.95 -1.21
N ASN A 242 -11.43 9.26 -1.32
CA ASN A 242 -10.86 10.12 -0.30
C ASN A 242 -11.95 10.77 0.57
N PRO A 243 -12.00 10.51 1.88
CA PRO A 243 -13.04 11.06 2.77
C PRO A 243 -12.96 12.58 2.96
N CYS A 244 -11.85 13.21 2.60
CA CYS A 244 -11.60 14.64 2.78
C CYS A 244 -11.14 15.28 1.48
N ARG A 245 -11.55 16.54 1.27
CA ARG A 245 -11.16 17.31 0.09
C ARG A 245 -9.77 17.93 0.15
N TYR A 246 -9.30 18.18 1.35
CA TYR A 246 -7.98 18.75 1.59
C TYR A 246 -6.97 17.64 1.79
N TYR A 247 -5.70 17.98 1.68
CA TYR A 247 -4.64 17.08 2.09
C TYR A 247 -4.67 16.92 3.61
N TRP A 248 -4.62 15.68 4.09
CA TRP A 248 -4.71 15.33 5.51
C TRP A 248 -3.66 14.30 5.94
N GLY A 249 -2.64 14.08 5.10
CA GLY A 249 -1.55 13.13 5.33
C GLY A 249 -0.71 13.44 6.57
N ASP A 250 -0.72 14.69 7.04
CA ASP A 250 0.08 15.11 8.19
C ASP A 250 -0.73 15.14 9.50
N ILE A 251 -2.05 14.84 9.45
CA ILE A 251 -2.89 14.85 10.64
C ILE A 251 -2.48 13.73 11.60
N LYS A 252 -2.03 14.11 12.80
CA LYS A 252 -1.65 13.17 13.86
C LYS A 252 -2.76 13.04 14.91
N ASP A 253 -2.98 11.82 15.39
CA ASP A 253 -3.94 11.47 16.44
C ASP A 253 -3.52 12.11 17.78
N PRO A 254 -4.33 13.01 18.37
CA PRO A 254 -3.98 13.70 19.61
C PRO A 254 -3.84 12.75 20.80
N ALA A 255 -4.65 11.69 20.86
CA ALA A 255 -4.58 10.71 21.93
C ALA A 255 -3.32 9.83 21.81
N PHE A 256 -2.86 9.58 20.59
CA PHE A 256 -1.59 8.92 20.32
C PHE A 256 -0.41 9.82 20.72
N LEU A 257 -0.42 11.11 20.37
CA LEU A 257 0.61 12.07 20.77
C LEU A 257 0.66 12.23 22.29
N ALA A 258 -0.50 12.36 22.95
CA ALA A 258 -0.57 12.40 24.41
C ALA A 258 -0.02 11.12 25.06
N LYS A 259 -0.32 9.95 24.50
CA LYS A 259 0.28 8.67 24.94
C LYS A 259 1.78 8.58 24.66
N LEU A 260 2.27 9.17 23.57
CA LEU A 260 3.68 9.24 23.21
C LEU A 260 4.46 10.08 24.24
N LEU A 261 3.89 11.23 24.62
CA LEU A 261 4.43 12.12 25.64
C LEU A 261 4.34 11.52 27.06
N SER A 262 3.29 10.75 27.36
CA SER A 262 3.06 10.18 28.70
C SER A 262 3.82 8.87 28.95
N ARG A 263 4.36 8.20 27.91
CA ARG A 263 5.08 6.92 28.03
C ARG A 263 6.59 7.13 28.13
N GLN A 264 7.02 7.86 29.15
CA GLN A 264 8.39 7.75 29.65
C GLN A 264 8.41 6.66 30.73
N ARG A 265 9.04 5.51 30.47
CA ARG A 265 9.26 4.50 31.53
C ARG A 265 10.20 5.11 32.56
N ARG A 266 9.72 5.34 33.80
CA ARG A 266 10.60 5.57 34.95
C ARG A 266 11.28 4.25 35.29
N HIS A 267 12.56 4.11 34.95
CA HIS A 267 13.37 2.99 35.40
C HIS A 267 13.58 3.13 36.91
N HIS A 268 13.20 2.13 37.71
CA HIS A 268 13.09 2.29 39.18
C HIS A 268 14.43 2.46 39.92
N ARG A 269 15.57 2.36 39.21
CA ARG A 269 16.92 2.47 39.80
C ARG A 269 17.79 3.61 39.24
N GLU A 270 17.40 4.24 38.14
CA GLU A 270 18.10 5.42 37.59
C GLU A 270 17.06 6.38 37.00
N ALA A 271 17.12 7.65 37.39
CA ALA A 271 16.28 8.73 36.84
C ALA A 271 16.69 9.11 35.41
N ARG A 272 16.76 8.12 34.50
CA ARG A 272 16.94 8.34 33.07
C ARG A 272 15.65 7.99 32.33
N ALA A 273 15.06 9.01 31.70
CA ALA A 273 13.98 8.83 30.74
C ALA A 273 14.59 8.34 29.42
N LEU A 274 14.40 7.07 29.10
CA LEU A 274 14.74 6.54 27.78
C LEU A 274 13.56 6.82 26.83
N PRO A 275 13.75 7.57 25.73
CA PRO A 275 12.71 7.71 24.72
C PRO A 275 12.48 6.35 24.04
N LEU A 276 11.23 5.88 24.06
CA LEU A 276 10.82 4.61 23.42
C LEU A 276 10.67 4.75 21.89
N PHE A 277 10.72 5.97 21.37
CA PHE A 277 10.57 6.30 19.95
C PHE A 277 11.72 7.22 19.52
N ARG A 278 12.21 7.05 18.28
CA ARG A 278 13.32 7.85 17.72
C ARG A 278 13.03 9.35 17.65
N ASP A 279 11.76 9.77 17.48
CA ASP A 279 11.39 11.15 17.14
C ASP A 279 10.56 11.86 18.22
N THR A 280 11.00 11.85 19.48
CA THR A 280 10.35 12.67 20.53
C THR A 280 10.62 14.17 20.40
N GLU A 281 11.66 14.56 19.67
CA GLU A 281 12.10 15.96 19.55
C GLU A 281 11.24 16.81 18.58
N GLN A 282 10.49 16.18 17.67
CA GLN A 282 9.61 16.88 16.72
C GLN A 282 8.21 17.17 17.27
N ALA A 283 7.92 16.75 18.51
CA ALA A 283 6.61 16.94 19.14
C ALA A 283 6.19 18.42 19.36
N PRO A 284 7.11 19.36 19.70
CA PRO A 284 6.75 20.76 19.95
C PRO A 284 6.28 21.53 18.70
N GLY A 285 6.80 21.19 17.52
CA GLY A 285 6.43 21.85 16.25
C GLY A 285 5.05 21.47 15.70
N LEU A 286 4.29 20.64 16.43
CA LEU A 286 2.97 20.16 16.04
C LEU A 286 1.81 20.96 16.69
N PHE A 287 2.13 21.91 17.57
CA PHE A 287 1.17 22.76 18.25
C PHE A 287 1.32 24.20 17.73
N ASN A 288 0.21 24.92 17.59
CA ASN A 288 0.29 26.37 17.35
C ASN A 288 0.76 27.11 18.61
N ASP A 289 1.02 28.42 18.51
CA ASP A 289 1.48 29.26 19.63
C ASP A 289 0.51 29.28 20.84
N ALA A 290 -0.73 28.82 20.66
CA ALA A 290 -1.74 28.67 21.72
C ALA A 290 -1.73 27.28 22.38
N GLY A 291 -0.81 26.39 22.00
CA GLY A 291 -0.78 25.01 22.48
C GLY A 291 -1.91 24.12 21.95
N GLU A 292 -2.70 24.62 20.99
CA GLU A 292 -3.71 23.87 20.28
C GLU A 292 -3.07 23.21 19.06
N GLN A 293 -3.18 21.90 18.96
CA GLN A 293 -2.88 21.22 17.71
C GLN A 293 -3.98 21.63 16.71
N ASP A 294 -3.62 22.03 15.49
CA ASP A 294 -4.59 22.25 14.39
C ASP A 294 -5.12 20.87 13.91
N VAL A 295 -5.77 20.15 14.83
CA VAL A 295 -6.32 18.82 14.59
C VAL A 295 -7.64 19.05 13.90
N GLY A 296 -7.64 18.99 12.58
CA GLY A 296 -8.83 19.13 11.73
C GLY A 296 -10.05 18.35 12.22
N ASN A 297 -10.35 17.19 11.63
CA ASN A 297 -11.47 16.36 12.10
C ASN A 297 -10.96 15.24 13.05
N PRO A 298 -11.50 15.09 14.28
CA PRO A 298 -10.99 14.12 15.25
C PRO A 298 -11.27 12.65 14.88
N LEU A 299 -12.36 12.39 14.15
CA LEU A 299 -12.66 11.05 13.63
C LEU A 299 -11.65 10.68 12.54
N LEU A 300 -11.33 11.64 11.66
CA LEU A 300 -10.31 11.44 10.63
C LEU A 300 -8.92 11.19 11.24
N ALA A 301 -8.56 11.93 12.29
CA ALA A 301 -7.29 11.76 12.98
C ALA A 301 -7.14 10.39 13.65
N SER A 302 -8.22 9.89 14.27
CA SER A 302 -8.19 8.63 15.03
C SER A 302 -8.36 7.39 14.15
N TRP A 303 -9.28 7.42 13.17
CA TRP A 303 -9.63 6.27 12.33
C TRP A 303 -8.95 6.27 10.96
N GLY A 304 -8.47 7.42 10.49
CA GLY A 304 -7.91 7.59 9.15
C GLY A 304 -6.45 7.14 8.96
N LYS A 305 -5.82 6.49 9.94
CA LYS A 305 -4.37 6.20 9.94
C LYS A 305 -3.88 5.54 8.64
N LEU A 306 -4.58 4.52 8.14
CA LEU A 306 -4.25 3.84 6.89
C LEU A 306 -4.39 4.75 5.66
N GLY A 307 -5.49 5.49 5.55
CA GLY A 307 -5.72 6.42 4.44
C GLY A 307 -4.77 7.61 4.46
N ARG A 308 -4.32 8.02 5.64
CA ARG A 308 -3.31 9.07 5.84
C ARG A 308 -1.97 8.66 5.24
N ASP A 309 -1.52 7.45 5.55
CA ASP A 309 -0.25 6.96 5.03
C ASP A 309 -0.33 6.80 3.50
N TYR A 310 -1.49 6.38 2.97
CA TYR A 310 -1.70 6.27 1.52
C TYR A 310 -1.75 7.63 0.81
N ILE A 311 -2.47 8.63 1.35
CA ILE A 311 -2.51 9.97 0.73
C ILE A 311 -1.15 10.66 0.80
N TYR A 312 -0.38 10.43 1.88
CA TYR A 312 1.00 10.89 1.99
C TYR A 312 1.86 10.29 0.86
N LEU A 313 1.77 8.97 0.65
CA LEU A 313 2.46 8.30 -0.45
C LEU A 313 2.02 8.85 -1.80
N LEU A 314 0.72 9.01 -2.07
CA LEU A 314 0.23 9.55 -3.34
C LEU A 314 0.69 11.00 -3.59
N ALA A 315 0.81 11.82 -2.54
CA ALA A 315 1.20 13.23 -2.66
C ALA A 315 2.71 13.43 -2.91
N GLY A 316 3.57 12.53 -2.45
CA GLY A 316 5.03 12.65 -2.57
C GLY A 316 5.59 12.50 -3.99
N TRP A 317 4.73 12.24 -5.00
CA TRP A 317 5.14 11.72 -6.30
C TRP A 317 4.94 12.77 -7.38
N SER A 318 6.05 13.39 -7.79
CA SER A 318 6.07 14.58 -8.67
C SER A 318 5.55 14.34 -10.10
N ALA A 319 5.65 13.12 -10.63
CA ALA A 319 5.20 12.79 -11.98
C ALA A 319 3.69 12.48 -12.08
N MET A 320 2.97 12.54 -10.96
CA MET A 320 1.56 12.14 -10.88
C MET A 320 0.63 13.34 -11.14
N ARG A 321 -0.35 13.16 -12.03
CA ARG A 321 -1.44 14.15 -12.20
C ARG A 321 -2.60 13.76 -11.33
N SER A 322 -2.79 14.53 -10.25
CA SER A 322 -3.92 14.36 -9.34
C SER A 322 -5.04 15.34 -9.66
N TRP A 323 -6.28 14.83 -9.66
CA TRP A 323 -7.51 15.58 -9.84
C TRP A 323 -8.45 15.30 -8.69
N THR A 324 -9.15 16.33 -8.24
CA THR A 324 -10.12 16.22 -7.16
C THR A 324 -11.52 16.42 -7.71
N LEU A 325 -12.33 15.36 -7.68
CA LEU A 325 -13.70 15.31 -8.17
C LEU A 325 -14.64 15.12 -6.98
N LEU A 326 -15.00 16.21 -6.34
CA LEU A 326 -15.87 16.17 -5.17
C LEU A 326 -17.26 16.66 -5.52
N SER A 327 -18.27 15.87 -5.16
CA SER A 327 -19.65 16.34 -5.19
C SER A 327 -19.83 17.47 -4.18
N THR A 328 -20.67 18.45 -4.51
CA THR A 328 -21.20 19.39 -3.50
C THR A 328 -21.84 18.59 -2.38
N SER A 329 -21.48 18.90 -1.13
CA SER A 329 -22.11 18.23 0.01
C SER A 329 -23.59 18.60 0.04
N PRO A 330 -24.51 17.62 0.20
CA PRO A 330 -25.93 17.92 0.36
C PRO A 330 -26.16 18.80 1.59
N PRO A 331 -27.26 19.58 1.66
CA PRO A 331 -27.58 20.37 2.84
C PRO A 331 -27.66 19.51 4.10
N ILE A 332 -27.35 20.08 5.26
CA ILE A 332 -27.43 19.37 6.54
C ILE A 332 -28.90 19.10 6.85
N THR A 333 -29.34 17.86 6.62
CA THR A 333 -30.71 17.39 6.90
C THR A 333 -30.78 16.51 8.14
N CYS A 334 -29.64 15.97 8.58
CA CYS A 334 -29.53 15.13 9.79
C CYS A 334 -28.10 15.09 10.35
N CYS A 335 -27.94 14.50 11.55
CA CYS A 335 -26.63 14.33 12.19
C CYS A 335 -25.61 13.62 11.29
N ILE A 336 -26.04 12.62 10.49
CA ILE A 336 -25.15 11.89 9.56
C ILE A 336 -24.59 12.84 8.50
N THR A 337 -25.43 13.67 7.89
CA THR A 337 -24.97 14.66 6.88
C THR A 337 -24.02 15.69 7.49
N CYS A 338 -24.28 16.14 8.72
CA CYS A 338 -23.39 17.04 9.45
C CYS A 338 -22.00 16.41 9.68
N SER A 339 -21.95 15.17 10.18
CA SER A 339 -20.69 14.46 10.40
C SER A 339 -19.92 14.21 9.10
N ARG A 340 -20.61 13.83 8.01
CA ARG A 340 -19.99 13.64 6.69
C ARG A 340 -19.40 14.94 6.13
N ILE A 341 -20.09 16.08 6.31
CA ILE A 341 -19.58 17.39 5.89
C ILE A 341 -18.35 17.76 6.72
N SER A 342 -18.41 17.62 8.04
CA SER A 342 -17.30 17.89 8.95
C SER A 342 -16.06 17.05 8.60
N LEU A 343 -16.26 15.79 8.16
CA LEU A 343 -15.18 14.94 7.65
C LEU A 343 -14.62 15.44 6.31
N ASN A 344 -15.50 15.78 5.35
CA ASN A 344 -15.12 16.26 4.01
C ASN A 344 -14.25 17.52 4.08
N TYR A 345 -14.58 18.45 4.98
CA TYR A 345 -13.85 19.70 5.17
C TYR A 345 -12.75 19.65 6.23
N ALA A 346 -12.49 18.48 6.83
CA ALA A 346 -11.53 18.32 7.94
C ALA A 346 -11.75 19.31 9.09
N THR A 347 -13.00 19.61 9.47
CA THR A 347 -13.30 20.54 10.57
C THR A 347 -13.83 19.80 11.80
N ARG A 348 -13.62 20.36 13.01
CA ARG A 348 -14.20 19.82 14.27
C ARG A 348 -15.71 20.05 14.39
N ARG A 349 -16.21 21.16 13.84
CA ARG A 349 -17.63 21.55 13.74
C ARG A 349 -17.83 22.31 12.42
N TRP A 350 -19.03 22.28 11.86
CA TRP A 350 -19.35 23.11 10.69
C TRP A 350 -19.33 24.60 11.09
N PRO A 351 -18.68 25.49 10.31
CA PRO A 351 -18.65 26.93 10.60
C PRO A 351 -20.00 27.56 10.19
N GLY A 352 -21.03 27.30 10.99
CA GLY A 352 -22.37 27.85 10.77
C GLY A 352 -22.56 29.28 11.27
N ARG A 353 -21.54 29.89 11.89
CA ARG A 353 -21.43 31.31 12.21
C ARG A 353 -19.97 31.60 12.61
N ALA A 354 -19.44 32.70 12.10
CA ALA A 354 -18.16 33.34 12.43
C ALA A 354 -16.87 32.84 11.70
N GLN A 355 -16.29 33.83 11.02
CA GLN A 355 -14.89 34.07 10.67
C GLN A 355 -14.28 33.40 9.44
N ARG A 356 -13.99 34.29 8.47
CA ARG A 356 -12.97 34.14 7.42
C ARG A 356 -11.61 33.97 8.11
N HIS A 357 -11.19 32.73 8.34
CA HIS A 357 -9.76 32.44 8.49
C HIS A 357 -9.34 31.54 7.35
N SER A 358 -8.53 32.12 6.46
CA SER A 358 -7.78 31.43 5.42
C SER A 358 -6.87 30.41 6.10
N PRO A 359 -6.93 29.12 5.77
CA PRO A 359 -5.92 28.18 6.22
C PRO A 359 -4.69 28.39 5.33
N THR A 360 -3.64 28.97 5.92
CA THR A 360 -2.31 29.08 5.31
C THR A 360 -1.65 27.70 5.32
N VAL A 361 -2.16 26.77 4.50
CA VAL A 361 -1.42 25.56 4.17
C VAL A 361 -0.42 25.96 3.09
N ALA A 362 0.86 26.01 3.45
CA ALA A 362 1.96 26.16 2.51
C ALA A 362 1.88 25.00 1.50
N THR A 363 1.26 25.27 0.35
CA THR A 363 1.05 24.31 -0.73
C THR A 363 2.12 24.55 -1.79
N ASN A 364 3.17 23.74 -1.79
CA ASN A 364 4.07 23.61 -2.95
C ASN A 364 3.58 22.55 -3.95
N VAL A 365 2.30 22.16 -3.89
CA VAL A 365 1.67 21.22 -4.83
C VAL A 365 0.59 21.95 -5.61
N ARG A 366 0.76 22.08 -6.93
CA ARG A 366 -0.23 22.69 -7.84
C ARG A 366 -1.40 21.73 -8.07
N TRP A 367 -2.52 21.95 -7.37
CA TRP A 367 -3.80 21.26 -7.61
C TRP A 367 -4.59 21.97 -8.72
N ARG A 368 -5.00 21.24 -9.77
CA ARG A 368 -5.92 21.77 -10.80
C ARG A 368 -7.36 21.42 -10.43
N TRP A 369 -8.20 22.45 -10.33
CA TRP A 369 -9.63 22.33 -10.07
C TRP A 369 -10.38 22.20 -11.40
N MET A 370 -11.26 21.20 -11.51
CA MET A 370 -12.31 21.17 -12.53
C MET A 370 -13.64 21.13 -11.80
N THR A 371 -14.42 22.21 -11.92
CA THR A 371 -15.84 22.23 -11.57
C THR A 371 -16.59 21.43 -12.63
N ALA A 372 -17.17 20.29 -12.26
CA ALA A 372 -18.22 19.68 -13.06
C ALA A 372 -19.44 20.61 -12.99
N VAL A 373 -19.98 20.97 -14.17
CA VAL A 373 -21.26 21.69 -14.31
C VAL A 373 -22.41 20.72 -14.14
#